data_AF-A0A972TPU7-F1
#
_entry.id   AF-A0A972TPU7-F1
#
_cell.length_a   1.000
_cell.length_b   1.000
_cell.length_c   1.000
_cell.angle_alpha   90.00
_cell.angle_beta   90.00
_cell.angle_gamma   90.00
#
_symmetry.space_group_name_H-M   'P 1'
#
loop_
_entity.id
_entity.type
_entity.pdbx_description
1 polymer ?
#
loop_
_entity_poly.entity_id
_entity_poly.type
_entity_poly.pdbx_seq_one_letter_code
_entity_poly.pdbx_strand_id
1 'polypeptide(L)'
;MEGTLCGAYEQHRTGGEMMEETITPEERMMLEETIQEKIDEQGFRWRKVYFGGGSHMKNWMDQIKEVHGDVNVAVEEADSTGFRCYEEGGEKMYRIWARQT
;
A
#
# COMPACT_ATOMS: atom_id res chain seq x y z
N MET A 1 7.80 -53.16 26.49
CA MET A 1 7.92 -51.75 26.08
C MET A 1 8.46 -51.75 24.67
N GLU A 2 7.54 -51.57 23.74
CA GLU A 2 7.78 -51.56 22.30
C GLU A 2 8.55 -50.29 21.91
N GLY A 3 9.46 -50.44 20.96
CA GLY A 3 10.25 -49.36 20.38
C GLY A 3 10.78 -49.82 19.04
N THR A 4 9.86 -49.95 18.08
CA THR A 4 10.08 -50.44 16.72
C THR A 4 10.99 -49.52 15.91
N LEU A 5 11.76 -50.18 15.05
CA LEU A 5 12.70 -49.75 14.01
C LEU A 5 12.17 -48.74 12.97
N CYS A 6 13.16 -48.22 12.20
CA CYS A 6 13.06 -47.69 10.83
C CYS A 6 12.44 -46.29 10.71
N GLY A 7 12.87 -45.38 9.84
CA GLY A 7 13.74 -45.40 8.66
C GLY A 7 13.53 -44.04 7.95
N ALA A 8 14.44 -43.72 7.05
CA ALA A 8 14.46 -42.60 6.08
C ALA A 8 13.27 -41.61 6.04
N TYR A 9 13.58 -40.32 6.03
CA TYR A 9 12.83 -39.38 5.19
C TYR A 9 13.79 -38.38 4.55
N GLU A 10 14.24 -38.72 3.34
CA GLU A 10 14.64 -37.75 2.32
C GLU A 10 13.47 -36.79 2.11
N GLN A 11 13.60 -35.53 2.53
CA GLN A 11 12.69 -34.49 2.08
C GLN A 11 13.13 -34.06 0.69
N HIS A 12 12.55 -34.77 -0.28
CA HIS A 12 12.44 -34.33 -1.66
C HIS A 12 11.85 -32.92 -1.75
N ARG A 13 12.55 -32.10 -2.53
CA ARG A 13 12.08 -30.88 -3.20
C ARG A 13 10.71 -31.11 -3.85
N THR A 14 9.69 -30.37 -3.42
CA THR A 14 8.53 -29.98 -4.26
C THR A 14 7.87 -28.72 -3.71
N GLY A 15 7.59 -27.77 -4.60
CA GLY A 15 6.59 -26.73 -4.39
C GLY A 15 7.13 -25.43 -3.80
N GLY A 16 7.39 -24.46 -4.66
CA GLY A 16 7.45 -23.06 -4.24
C GLY A 16 6.06 -22.61 -3.80
N GLU A 17 5.77 -22.75 -2.51
CA GLU A 17 4.74 -21.96 -1.86
C GLU A 17 5.43 -20.69 -1.39
N MET A 18 5.38 -19.67 -2.25
CA MET A 18 5.67 -18.30 -1.86
C MET A 18 4.71 -18.00 -0.71
N MET A 19 5.24 -17.94 0.50
CA MET A 19 4.50 -17.48 1.67
C MET A 19 3.95 -16.11 1.29
N GLU A 20 2.64 -16.02 1.14
CA GLU A 20 1.94 -14.74 1.23
C GLU A 20 2.11 -14.33 2.70
N GLU A 21 3.30 -13.81 3.01
CA GLU A 21 3.61 -13.23 4.31
C GLU A 21 2.50 -12.22 4.55
N THR A 22 1.67 -12.50 5.55
CA THR A 22 0.58 -11.64 5.96
C THR A 22 1.20 -10.36 6.51
N ILE A 23 1.57 -9.44 5.62
CA ILE A 23 2.10 -8.14 5.99
C ILE A 23 1.08 -7.52 6.93
N THR A 24 1.54 -7.28 8.15
CA THR A 24 0.71 -6.71 9.22
C THR A 24 0.25 -5.31 8.82
N PRO A 25 -0.90 -4.82 9.34
CA PRO A 25 -1.35 -3.45 9.12
C PRO A 25 -0.24 -2.40 9.36
N GLU A 26 0.55 -2.59 10.41
CA GLU A 26 1.66 -1.72 10.80
C GLU A 26 2.78 -1.72 9.75
N GLU A 27 3.17 -2.89 9.25
CA GLU A 27 4.18 -3.00 8.19
C GLU A 27 3.71 -2.37 6.88
N ARG A 28 2.41 -2.48 6.53
CA ARG A 28 1.85 -1.75 5.37
C ARG A 28 1.93 -0.24 5.57
N MET A 29 1.65 0.23 6.77
CA MET A 29 1.73 1.65 7.12
C MET A 29 3.18 2.15 7.00
N MET A 30 4.15 1.39 7.50
CA MET A 30 5.58 1.72 7.35
C MET A 30 6.01 1.72 5.87
N LEU A 31 5.60 0.72 5.08
CA LEU A 31 5.88 0.66 3.65
C LEU A 31 5.28 1.87 2.93
N GLU A 32 4.05 2.24 3.27
CA GLU A 32 3.41 3.43 2.72
C GLU A 32 4.14 4.71 3.13
N GLU A 33 4.63 4.82 4.36
CA GLU A 33 5.44 5.96 4.81
C GLU A 33 6.76 6.08 4.04
N THR A 34 7.30 4.99 3.49
CA THR A 34 8.48 5.07 2.60
C THR A 34 8.16 5.74 1.25
N ILE A 35 6.89 5.70 0.82
CA ILE A 35 6.43 6.29 -0.44
C ILE A 35 6.18 7.79 -0.22
N GLN A 36 7.20 8.61 -0.38
CA GLN A 36 7.10 10.07 -0.21
C GLN A 36 7.11 10.83 -1.55
N GLU A 37 7.77 10.28 -2.56
CA GLU A 37 7.98 10.92 -3.85
C GLU A 37 7.88 9.90 -4.98
N LYS A 38 7.47 10.34 -6.17
CA LYS A 38 7.51 9.53 -7.40
C LYS A 38 7.87 10.37 -8.61
N ILE A 39 8.41 9.72 -9.63
CA ILE A 39 8.65 10.31 -10.95
C ILE A 39 7.73 9.60 -11.94
N ASP A 40 6.99 10.36 -12.74
CA ASP A 40 6.15 9.79 -13.78
C ASP A 40 6.90 9.53 -15.09
N GLU A 41 6.22 8.94 -16.08
CA GLU A 41 6.79 8.62 -17.39
C GLU A 41 7.23 9.85 -18.19
N GLN A 42 6.71 11.03 -17.86
CA GLN A 42 7.08 12.30 -18.48
C GLN A 42 8.28 12.97 -17.77
N GLY A 43 8.76 12.38 -16.67
CA GLY A 43 9.86 12.90 -15.88
C GLY A 43 9.45 13.94 -14.84
N PHE A 44 8.16 14.14 -14.59
CA PHE A 44 7.70 15.05 -13.53
C PHE A 44 7.89 14.42 -12.16
N ARG A 45 8.40 15.22 -11.22
CA ARG A 45 8.51 14.82 -9.82
C ARG A 45 7.23 15.16 -9.08
N TRP A 46 6.76 14.21 -8.30
CA TRP A 46 5.54 14.30 -7.51
C TRP A 46 5.88 14.01 -6.06
N ARG A 47 5.30 14.79 -5.15
CA ARG A 47 5.39 14.58 -3.71
C ARG A 47 4.05 14.13 -3.18
N LYS A 48 4.05 13.09 -2.34
CA LYS A 48 2.85 12.65 -1.64
C LYS A 48 2.47 13.70 -0.61
N VAL A 49 1.25 14.22 -0.70
CA VAL A 49 0.72 15.24 0.22
C VAL A 49 -0.38 14.69 1.11
N TYR A 50 -0.98 13.56 0.73
CA TYR A 50 -2.00 12.88 1.52
C TYR A 50 -2.05 11.39 1.20
N PHE A 51 -2.30 10.59 2.23
CA PHE A 51 -2.67 9.18 2.12
C PHE A 51 -3.83 8.90 3.06
N GLY A 52 -4.95 8.40 2.54
CA GLY A 52 -6.14 8.11 3.33
C GLY A 52 -7.40 8.00 2.49
N GLY A 53 -8.53 7.81 3.15
CA GLY A 53 -9.82 7.62 2.51
C GLY A 53 -10.94 8.48 3.08
N GLY A 54 -12.15 8.18 2.63
CA GLY A 54 -13.40 8.73 3.17
C GLY A 54 -13.73 10.16 2.77
N SER A 55 -14.71 10.74 3.46
CA SER A 55 -15.31 12.05 3.14
C SER A 55 -14.30 13.21 3.20
N HIS A 56 -13.26 13.09 4.03
CA HIS A 56 -12.23 14.10 4.19
C HIS A 56 -11.33 14.23 2.94
N MET A 57 -11.18 13.15 2.16
CA MET A 57 -10.37 13.15 0.94
C MET A 57 -10.83 14.19 -0.07
N LYS A 58 -12.15 14.34 -0.27
CA LYS A 58 -12.71 15.29 -1.26
C LYS A 58 -12.32 16.73 -0.91
N ASN A 59 -12.50 17.11 0.35
CA ASN A 59 -12.17 18.46 0.82
C ASN A 59 -10.66 18.75 0.69
N TRP A 60 -9.81 17.77 1.03
CA TRP A 60 -8.37 17.89 0.87
C TRP A 60 -7.96 18.04 -0.60
N MET A 61 -8.56 17.24 -1.49
CA MET A 61 -8.30 17.32 -2.92
C MET A 61 -8.65 18.69 -3.48
N ASP A 62 -9.82 19.23 -3.12
CA ASP A 62 -10.27 20.55 -3.59
C ASP A 62 -9.32 21.66 -3.12
N GLN A 63 -8.86 21.61 -1.86
CA GLN A 63 -7.87 22.57 -1.34
C GLN A 63 -6.52 22.46 -2.04
N ILE A 64 -6.02 21.25 -2.29
CA ILE A 64 -4.73 21.05 -2.97
C ILE A 64 -4.82 21.55 -4.42
N LYS A 65 -5.95 21.31 -5.09
CA LYS A 65 -6.20 21.85 -6.44
C LYS A 65 -6.28 23.36 -6.47
N GLU A 66 -6.87 23.98 -5.46
CA GLU A 66 -6.91 25.44 -5.33
C GLU A 66 -5.50 26.03 -5.18
N VAL A 67 -4.64 25.39 -4.38
CA VAL A 67 -3.28 25.87 -4.10
C VAL A 67 -2.30 25.59 -5.25
N HIS A 68 -2.31 24.37 -5.80
CA HIS A 68 -1.33 23.91 -6.78
C HIS A 68 -1.83 24.02 -8.23
N GLY A 69 -3.13 24.19 -8.45
CA GLY A 69 -3.79 24.09 -9.76
C GLY A 69 -4.05 22.63 -10.16
N ASP A 70 -5.20 22.36 -10.79
CA ASP A 70 -5.63 21.01 -11.19
C ASP A 70 -4.57 20.22 -11.96
N VAL A 71 -3.78 20.88 -12.81
CA VAL A 71 -2.73 20.24 -13.65
C VAL A 71 -1.52 19.74 -12.84
N ASN A 72 -1.37 20.19 -11.59
CA ASN A 72 -0.27 19.83 -10.71
C ASN A 72 -0.72 18.89 -9.57
N VAL A 73 -1.90 18.29 -9.68
CA VAL A 73 -2.45 17.35 -8.70
C VAL A 73 -2.80 16.04 -9.38
N ALA A 74 -2.32 14.93 -8.82
CA ALA A 74 -2.67 13.59 -9.25
C ALA A 74 -3.23 12.77 -8.08
N VAL A 75 -4.23 11.95 -8.35
CA VAL A 75 -4.87 11.07 -7.35
C VAL A 75 -4.74 9.63 -7.82
N GLU A 76 -4.30 8.77 -6.91
CA GLU A 76 -4.11 7.34 -7.15
C GLU A 76 -4.90 6.56 -6.12
N GLU A 77 -5.73 5.62 -6.57
CA GLU A 77 -6.41 4.69 -5.67
C GLU A 77 -5.40 3.69 -5.10
N ALA A 78 -5.43 3.50 -3.79
CA ALA A 78 -4.60 2.55 -3.08
C ALA A 78 -5.45 1.45 -2.47
N ASP A 79 -4.87 0.26 -2.35
CA ASP A 79 -5.53 -0.86 -1.71
C ASP A 79 -5.78 -0.57 -0.23
N SER A 80 -7.04 -0.71 0.20
CA SER A 80 -7.46 -0.56 1.58
C SER A 80 -7.20 -1.82 2.42
N THR A 81 -6.84 -2.96 1.79
CA THR A 81 -6.64 -4.23 2.48
C THR A 81 -5.54 -4.15 3.54
N GLY A 82 -5.83 -4.66 4.74
CA GLY A 82 -4.98 -4.58 5.93
C GLY A 82 -5.17 -3.33 6.77
N PHE A 83 -5.95 -2.33 6.34
CA PHE A 83 -6.30 -1.19 7.19
C PHE A 83 -7.69 -1.38 7.75
N ARG A 84 -7.77 -2.04 8.91
CA ARG A 84 -9.02 -2.52 9.53
C ARG A 84 -10.14 -1.47 9.60
N CYS A 85 -9.83 -0.20 9.84
CA CYS A 85 -10.81 0.89 9.89
C CYS A 85 -11.46 1.19 8.51
N TYR A 86 -10.75 0.97 7.42
CA TYR A 86 -11.23 1.21 6.05
C TYR A 86 -11.84 -0.06 5.45
N GLU A 87 -11.30 -1.24 5.79
CA GLU A 87 -11.86 -2.54 5.39
C GLU A 87 -13.25 -2.79 5.97
N GLU A 88 -13.45 -2.50 7.26
CA GLU A 88 -14.75 -2.68 7.92
C GLU A 88 -15.82 -1.70 7.36
N GLY A 89 -15.39 -0.55 6.83
CA GLY A 89 -16.25 0.46 6.19
C GLY A 89 -16.43 0.31 4.68
N GLY A 90 -15.66 -0.56 4.01
CA GLY A 90 -15.62 -0.67 2.55
C GLY A 90 -15.12 0.60 1.85
N GLU A 91 -14.37 1.45 2.56
CA GLU A 91 -13.90 2.73 2.05
C GLU A 91 -12.58 2.58 1.29
N LYS A 92 -12.55 3.12 0.07
CA LYS A 92 -11.33 3.17 -0.75
C LYS A 92 -10.30 4.12 -0.15
N MET A 93 -9.03 3.77 -0.31
CA MET A 93 -7.90 4.60 0.06
C MET A 93 -7.32 5.30 -1.16
N TYR A 94 -6.72 6.47 -0.95
CA TYR A 94 -6.17 7.28 -2.03
C TYR A 94 -4.84 7.90 -1.60
N ARG A 95 -3.91 7.99 -2.55
CA ARG A 95 -2.71 8.82 -2.47
C ARG A 95 -2.96 10.08 -3.30
N ILE A 96 -2.80 11.25 -2.69
CA ILE A 96 -2.80 12.53 -3.40
C ILE A 96 -1.36 12.99 -3.56
N TRP A 97 -1.03 13.38 -4.79
CA TRP A 97 0.28 13.77 -5.25
C TRP A 97 0.24 15.21 -5.74
N ALA A 98 1.18 16.03 -5.29
CA ALA A 98 1.39 17.38 -5.81
C ALA A 98 2.70 17.42 -6.61
N ARG A 99 2.67 18.05 -7.78
CA ARG A 99 3.86 18.20 -8.62
C ARG A 99 4.87 19.12 -7.94
N GLN A 100 6.13 18.70 -7.84
CA GLN A 100 7.21 19.60 -7.49
C GLN A 100 7.55 20.46 -8.71
N THR A 101 7.43 21.78 -8.57
CA THR A 101 7.87 22.79 -9.54
C THR A 101 9.34 23.13 -9.36
#